data_AF-I0IPW9-F1
#
_entry.id   AF-I0IPW9-F1
#
_cell.length_a   1.000
_cell.length_b   1.000
_cell.length_c   1.000
_cell.angle_alpha   90.00
_cell.angle_beta   90.00
_cell.angle_gamma   90.00
#
_symmetry.space_group_name_H-M   'P 1'
#
loop_
_entity.id
_entity.type
_entity.pdbx_description
1 polymer ?
#
loop_
_entity_poly.entity_id
_entity_poly.type
_entity_poly.pdbx_seq_one_letter_code
_entity_poly.pdbx_strand_id
1 'polypeptide(L)'
;MRHDWIKNRSGVVTQMHYARKGVITEEMAYVAEVEKLAPELIRSEVARGRMIIPANIKHPELVPMAVGIAASCKINANIGNSAVVPDIQNELDKLKVCIKYGADTAMDLSTGPKIPEIREAIIRRSPIPIGTVPIYEAIQNVGDPLDLSPEDLLDVIRSQAEQGVDYMTVHCGILREFIPLTTKRITGIVSRGGALMAQWMNHHKRENPLYTHFDELLEICRKYDVSLSLGDGLRPGCLADASDEAQFAELKVLGELTKRAWEADVQVMIEGPGHVPFDQIAMNVEKQQVLCHEAPFYVLGPLVTDIAPGYDHITSAIGATAAGTAGAALLCYVTPKEHLGLPDLEDVRNGIIAYKIAAHASDIARHRPGARDRDDSLSKARYAFDWNTQFELSLDPDRARSMHDETLPHEVFKTAEFCSMCGPKFCSMHINEELRKEAGASTLLDPRTAPSATITMEVANAER
;
A
#
# COMPACT_ATOMS: atom_id res chain seq x y z
N MET A 1 -14.61 17.26 0.88
CA MET A 1 -13.48 18.06 0.37
C MET A 1 -13.45 18.08 -1.15
N ARG A 2 -13.25 16.93 -1.81
CA ARG A 2 -13.05 16.87 -3.27
C ARG A 2 -14.27 17.22 -4.13
N HIS A 3 -15.48 17.18 -3.56
CA HIS A 3 -16.72 17.59 -4.24
C HIS A 3 -16.59 18.92 -4.98
N ASP A 4 -15.92 19.91 -4.41
CA ASP A 4 -15.75 21.23 -5.05
C ASP A 4 -14.64 21.24 -6.11
N TRP A 5 -13.56 20.49 -5.88
CA TRP A 5 -12.41 20.40 -6.80
C TRP A 5 -12.78 19.70 -8.12
N ILE A 6 -13.73 18.78 -8.06
CA ILE A 6 -14.14 17.97 -9.21
C ILE A 6 -15.18 18.69 -10.08
N LYS A 7 -15.99 19.62 -9.53
CA LYS A 7 -17.12 20.26 -10.22
C LYS A 7 -16.79 20.87 -11.58
N ASN A 8 -15.59 21.43 -11.72
CA ASN A 8 -15.16 22.14 -12.93
C ASN A 8 -14.29 21.28 -13.87
N ARG A 9 -14.05 20.00 -13.54
CA ARG A 9 -13.25 19.09 -14.37
C ARG A 9 -14.13 18.58 -15.51
N SER A 10 -13.68 18.82 -16.74
CA SER A 10 -14.35 18.34 -17.96
C SER A 10 -13.32 17.87 -18.97
N GLY A 11 -13.73 16.95 -19.86
CA GLY A 11 -12.81 16.31 -20.81
C GLY A 11 -11.94 15.25 -20.12
N VAL A 12 -10.63 15.35 -20.28
CA VAL A 12 -9.67 14.41 -19.70
C VAL A 12 -9.36 14.85 -18.28
N VAL A 13 -9.68 14.00 -17.32
CA VAL A 13 -9.72 14.38 -15.90
C VAL A 13 -8.57 13.81 -15.08
N THR A 14 -7.62 13.12 -15.70
CA THR A 14 -6.57 12.40 -14.98
C THR A 14 -5.51 13.33 -14.40
N GLN A 15 -4.94 12.97 -13.25
CA GLN A 15 -3.84 13.74 -12.66
C GLN A 15 -2.63 13.80 -13.59
N MET A 16 -2.31 12.71 -14.30
CA MET A 16 -1.24 12.71 -15.30
C MET A 16 -1.48 13.72 -16.43
N HIS A 17 -2.72 13.84 -16.91
CA HIS A 17 -3.07 14.82 -17.94
C HIS A 17 -2.87 16.26 -17.47
N TYR A 18 -3.37 16.60 -16.28
CA TYR A 18 -3.16 17.93 -15.69
C TYR A 18 -1.68 18.21 -15.46
N ALA A 19 -0.96 17.24 -14.90
CA ALA A 19 0.46 17.35 -14.63
C ALA A 19 1.26 17.69 -15.90
N ARG A 20 1.02 16.97 -17.01
CA ARG A 20 1.71 17.21 -18.30
C ARG A 20 1.38 18.55 -18.95
N LYS A 21 0.22 19.11 -18.63
CA LYS A 21 -0.16 20.47 -19.01
C LYS A 21 0.45 21.57 -18.12
N GLY A 22 1.26 21.19 -17.14
CA GLY A 22 1.86 22.14 -16.19
C GLY A 22 0.90 22.61 -15.11
N VAL A 23 -0.23 21.94 -14.92
CA VAL A 23 -1.25 22.30 -13.92
C VAL A 23 -0.97 21.55 -12.63
N ILE A 24 -0.88 22.29 -11.52
CA ILE A 24 -0.90 21.74 -10.16
C ILE A 24 -2.36 21.70 -9.71
N THR A 25 -2.91 20.50 -9.58
CA THR A 25 -4.29 20.31 -9.09
C THR A 25 -4.38 20.46 -7.58
N GLU A 26 -5.60 20.51 -7.05
CA GLU A 26 -5.83 20.51 -5.61
C GLU A 26 -5.33 19.22 -4.95
N GLU A 27 -5.43 18.05 -5.61
CA GLU A 27 -4.86 16.82 -5.07
C GLU A 27 -3.33 16.86 -5.00
N MET A 28 -2.66 17.39 -6.04
CA MET A 28 -1.20 17.53 -6.03
C MET A 28 -0.74 18.48 -4.92
N ALA A 29 -1.43 19.61 -4.74
CA ALA A 29 -1.13 20.57 -3.67
C ALA A 29 -1.34 19.95 -2.28
N TYR A 30 -2.43 19.20 -2.09
CA TYR A 30 -2.72 18.49 -0.85
C TYR A 30 -1.63 17.45 -0.51
N VAL A 31 -1.26 16.61 -1.48
CA VAL A 31 -0.19 15.62 -1.32
C VAL A 31 1.14 16.30 -0.98
N ALA A 32 1.47 17.40 -1.66
CA ALA A 32 2.70 18.13 -1.40
C ALA A 32 2.81 18.62 0.05
N GLU A 33 1.71 19.13 0.60
CA GLU A 33 1.63 19.55 2.00
C GLU A 33 1.85 18.38 2.97
N VAL A 34 1.12 17.28 2.78
CA VAL A 34 1.19 16.08 3.65
C VAL A 34 2.58 15.45 3.63
N GLU A 35 3.18 15.33 2.44
CA GLU A 35 4.52 14.74 2.25
C GLU A 35 5.65 15.72 2.59
N LYS A 36 5.36 17.00 2.86
CA LYS A 36 6.34 18.09 3.01
C LYS A 36 7.28 18.20 1.79
N LEU A 37 6.71 18.07 0.60
CA LEU A 37 7.40 18.17 -0.68
C LEU A 37 6.96 19.42 -1.44
N ALA A 38 7.76 19.86 -2.41
CA ALA A 38 7.35 20.96 -3.29
C ALA A 38 6.18 20.52 -4.20
N PRO A 39 5.11 21.32 -4.37
CA PRO A 39 4.02 21.00 -5.29
C PRO A 39 4.48 20.73 -6.73
N GLU A 40 5.49 21.47 -7.19
CA GLU A 40 6.09 21.25 -8.51
C GLU A 40 6.82 19.91 -8.63
N LEU A 41 7.41 19.41 -7.53
CA LEU A 41 8.00 18.06 -7.52
C LEU A 41 6.92 17.01 -7.73
N ILE A 42 5.79 17.10 -6.99
CA ILE A 42 4.64 16.20 -7.15
C ILE A 42 4.14 16.21 -8.59
N ARG A 43 3.88 17.40 -9.13
CA ARG A 43 3.44 17.56 -10.53
C ARG A 43 4.43 16.93 -11.51
N SER A 44 5.73 17.17 -11.35
CA SER A 44 6.75 16.65 -12.25
C SER A 44 6.86 15.11 -12.19
N GLU A 45 6.75 14.51 -11.00
CA GLU A 45 6.76 13.05 -10.81
C GLU A 45 5.53 12.39 -11.44
N VAL A 46 4.35 13.01 -11.27
CA VAL A 46 3.10 12.54 -11.88
C VAL A 46 3.14 12.68 -13.41
N ALA A 47 3.64 13.80 -13.93
CA ALA A 47 3.73 14.04 -15.38
C ALA A 47 4.61 13.01 -16.10
N ARG A 48 5.71 12.59 -15.45
CA ARG A 48 6.66 11.60 -15.98
C ARG A 48 6.32 10.15 -15.61
N GLY A 49 5.22 9.94 -14.88
CA GLY A 49 4.70 8.61 -14.55
C GLY A 49 5.41 7.89 -13.41
N ARG A 50 6.28 8.56 -12.66
CA ARG A 50 7.00 8.01 -11.49
C ARG A 50 6.24 8.14 -10.17
N MET A 51 5.08 8.77 -10.23
CA MET A 51 4.13 8.92 -9.15
C MET A 51 2.72 8.88 -9.70
N ILE A 52 1.81 8.29 -8.95
CA ILE A 52 0.38 8.36 -9.21
C ILE A 52 -0.34 8.96 -8.00
N ILE A 53 -1.49 9.54 -8.24
CA ILE A 53 -2.46 9.96 -7.24
C ILE A 53 -3.78 9.25 -7.63
N PRO A 54 -4.07 8.07 -7.05
CA PRO A 54 -5.27 7.30 -7.39
C PRO A 54 -6.49 8.01 -6.80
N ALA A 55 -7.23 8.72 -7.65
CA ALA A 55 -8.21 9.69 -7.20
C ALA A 55 -9.40 9.82 -8.16
N ASN A 56 -10.17 8.74 -8.29
CA ASN A 56 -11.32 8.71 -9.17
C ASN A 56 -12.29 9.86 -8.85
N ILE A 57 -12.80 10.54 -9.88
CA ILE A 57 -13.73 11.66 -9.75
C ILE A 57 -15.07 11.27 -9.10
N LYS A 58 -15.38 9.98 -9.00
CA LYS A 58 -16.57 9.41 -8.35
C LYS A 58 -16.34 9.01 -6.88
N HIS A 59 -15.14 9.26 -6.36
CA HIS A 59 -14.79 9.07 -4.95
C HIS A 59 -14.49 10.40 -4.23
N PRO A 60 -15.49 11.28 -4.07
CA PRO A 60 -15.29 12.59 -3.47
C PRO A 60 -15.02 12.59 -1.96
N GLU A 61 -15.21 11.45 -1.29
CA GLU A 61 -14.87 11.18 0.11
C GLU A 61 -13.36 11.05 0.35
N LEU A 62 -12.60 10.70 -0.70
CA LEU A 62 -11.16 10.51 -0.66
C LEU A 62 -10.40 11.72 -0.09
N VAL A 63 -9.44 11.42 0.77
CA VAL A 63 -8.33 12.28 1.16
C VAL A 63 -7.13 11.90 0.29
N PRO A 64 -6.67 12.78 -0.63
CA PRO A 64 -5.66 12.39 -1.61
C PRO A 64 -4.34 11.96 -0.98
N MET A 65 -3.72 10.97 -1.59
CA MET A 65 -2.38 10.47 -1.27
C MET A 65 -1.64 10.16 -2.58
N ALA A 66 -0.33 10.06 -2.52
CA ALA A 66 0.47 9.68 -3.68
C ALA A 66 1.25 8.38 -3.46
N VAL A 67 1.39 7.61 -4.53
CA VAL A 67 2.23 6.43 -4.63
C VAL A 67 3.34 6.72 -5.63
N GLY A 68 4.57 6.82 -5.16
CA GLY A 68 5.74 7.05 -6.01
C GLY A 68 7.01 7.10 -5.17
N ILE A 69 8.15 6.80 -5.79
CA ILE A 69 9.41 6.70 -5.04
C ILE A 69 9.75 8.03 -4.33
N ALA A 70 9.42 9.20 -4.88
CA ALA A 70 9.69 10.48 -4.22
C ALA A 70 8.87 10.73 -2.92
N ALA A 71 7.65 10.18 -2.80
CA ALA A 71 6.76 10.31 -1.63
C ALA A 71 6.91 9.12 -0.67
N SER A 72 6.57 9.27 0.62
CA SER A 72 6.76 8.23 1.66
C SER A 72 6.29 6.83 1.21
N CYS A 73 6.95 5.77 1.67
CA CYS A 73 6.56 4.41 1.31
C CYS A 73 5.16 4.13 1.86
N LYS A 74 4.26 3.61 1.00
CA LYS A 74 2.85 3.41 1.33
C LYS A 74 2.55 1.93 1.57
N ILE A 75 1.47 1.64 2.27
CA ILE A 75 0.98 0.27 2.44
C ILE A 75 -0.47 0.13 1.96
N ASN A 76 -0.78 -1.06 1.43
CA ASN A 76 -2.15 -1.46 1.09
C ASN A 76 -2.64 -2.56 2.03
N ALA A 77 -3.91 -2.49 2.44
CA ALA A 77 -4.60 -3.58 3.12
C ALA A 77 -5.67 -4.23 2.23
N ASN A 78 -5.61 -5.55 2.05
CA ASN A 78 -6.67 -6.30 1.36
C ASN A 78 -7.79 -6.67 2.34
N ILE A 79 -9.00 -6.25 2.02
CA ILE A 79 -10.24 -6.67 2.67
C ILE A 79 -11.14 -7.36 1.62
N GLY A 80 -12.34 -7.75 2.00
CA GLY A 80 -13.29 -8.39 1.10
C GLY A 80 -13.94 -9.62 1.74
N ASN A 81 -15.17 -9.87 1.28
CA ASN A 81 -15.93 -11.04 1.69
C ASN A 81 -15.51 -12.30 0.91
N SER A 82 -15.98 -13.46 1.38
CA SER A 82 -15.93 -14.70 0.61
C SER A 82 -17.33 -15.29 0.48
N ALA A 83 -17.45 -16.34 -0.34
CA ALA A 83 -18.69 -17.08 -0.53
C ALA A 83 -19.30 -17.66 0.77
N VAL A 84 -18.53 -17.74 1.86
CA VAL A 84 -18.93 -18.44 3.09
C VAL A 84 -19.74 -17.54 4.04
N VAL A 85 -19.47 -16.23 4.11
CA VAL A 85 -20.18 -15.29 5.01
C VAL A 85 -20.28 -13.90 4.37
N PRO A 86 -21.41 -13.55 3.73
CA PRO A 86 -21.62 -12.19 3.24
C PRO A 86 -22.11 -11.30 4.39
N ASP A 87 -21.24 -10.38 4.85
CA ASP A 87 -21.60 -9.38 5.84
C ASP A 87 -20.94 -8.02 5.52
N ILE A 88 -21.77 -7.06 5.11
CA ILE A 88 -21.34 -5.67 4.85
C ILE A 88 -20.74 -5.07 6.13
N GLN A 89 -21.31 -5.35 7.30
CA GLN A 89 -20.87 -4.74 8.55
C GLN A 89 -19.46 -5.19 8.91
N ASN A 90 -19.16 -6.48 8.73
CA ASN A 90 -17.82 -7.02 8.93
C ASN A 90 -16.78 -6.35 8.01
N GLU A 91 -17.08 -6.14 6.73
CA GLU A 91 -16.15 -5.45 5.81
C GLU A 91 -15.98 -3.97 6.16
N LEU A 92 -17.04 -3.30 6.62
CA LEU A 92 -16.94 -1.94 7.15
C LEU A 92 -16.11 -1.87 8.43
N ASP A 93 -16.17 -2.88 9.29
CA ASP A 93 -15.34 -2.94 10.49
C ASP A 93 -13.87 -3.18 10.16
N LYS A 94 -13.57 -4.02 9.15
CA LYS A 94 -12.21 -4.14 8.61
C LYS A 94 -11.71 -2.82 8.02
N LEU A 95 -12.53 -2.10 7.25
CA LEU A 95 -12.17 -0.77 6.74
C LEU A 95 -11.85 0.22 7.89
N LYS A 96 -12.62 0.20 8.98
CA LYS A 96 -12.31 1.03 10.16
C LYS A 96 -10.96 0.66 10.77
N VAL A 97 -10.62 -0.63 10.84
CA VAL A 97 -9.29 -1.09 11.30
C VAL A 97 -8.20 -0.59 10.35
N CYS A 98 -8.39 -0.68 9.03
CA CYS A 98 -7.48 -0.13 8.02
C CYS A 98 -7.19 1.36 8.28
N ILE A 99 -8.22 2.17 8.43
CA ILE A 99 -8.09 3.61 8.67
C ILE A 99 -7.42 3.89 10.02
N LYS A 100 -7.85 3.20 11.09
CA LYS A 100 -7.34 3.43 12.46
C LYS A 100 -5.84 3.18 12.57
N TYR A 101 -5.35 2.08 11.99
CA TYR A 101 -3.94 1.67 12.11
C TYR A 101 -3.07 2.13 10.94
N GLY A 102 -3.62 2.91 10.01
CA GLY A 102 -2.84 3.71 9.06
C GLY A 102 -2.54 3.04 7.73
N ALA A 103 -3.39 2.11 7.26
CA ALA A 103 -3.35 1.67 5.87
C ALA A 103 -3.52 2.87 4.93
N ASP A 104 -2.65 2.98 3.92
CA ASP A 104 -2.65 4.14 3.03
C ASP A 104 -3.61 3.95 1.84
N THR A 105 -3.85 2.69 1.45
CA THR A 105 -4.91 2.27 0.53
C THR A 105 -5.57 0.99 1.05
N ALA A 106 -6.75 0.66 0.54
CA ALA A 106 -7.36 -0.65 0.75
C ALA A 106 -7.89 -1.24 -0.56
N MET A 107 -7.89 -2.56 -0.67
CA MET A 107 -8.52 -3.25 -1.80
C MET A 107 -9.72 -4.07 -1.35
N ASP A 108 -10.83 -3.91 -2.04
CA ASP A 108 -11.97 -4.83 -1.94
C ASP A 108 -11.76 -6.02 -2.89
N LEU A 109 -11.37 -7.15 -2.31
CA LEU A 109 -11.16 -8.42 -3.01
C LEU A 109 -12.34 -9.39 -2.82
N SER A 110 -13.53 -8.86 -2.53
CA SER A 110 -14.76 -9.63 -2.37
C SER A 110 -15.01 -10.57 -3.54
N THR A 111 -15.32 -11.84 -3.23
CA THR A 111 -15.70 -12.86 -4.22
C THR A 111 -17.02 -13.57 -3.89
N GLY A 112 -17.73 -13.11 -2.85
CA GLY A 112 -19.02 -13.65 -2.44
C GLY A 112 -20.20 -13.02 -3.19
N PRO A 113 -21.44 -13.22 -2.71
CA PRO A 113 -22.58 -12.48 -3.24
C PRO A 113 -22.52 -11.00 -2.81
N LYS A 114 -23.28 -10.15 -3.52
CA LYS A 114 -23.45 -8.72 -3.24
C LYS A 114 -22.17 -7.88 -3.29
N ILE A 115 -21.25 -8.23 -4.19
CA ILE A 115 -20.00 -7.48 -4.40
C ILE A 115 -20.29 -5.99 -4.67
N PRO A 116 -21.21 -5.60 -5.58
CA PRO A 116 -21.47 -4.19 -5.86
C PRO A 116 -21.93 -3.39 -4.63
N GLU A 117 -22.82 -3.97 -3.81
CA GLU A 117 -23.38 -3.31 -2.64
C GLU A 117 -22.37 -3.16 -1.50
N ILE A 118 -21.53 -4.20 -1.29
CA ILE A 118 -20.44 -4.15 -0.32
C ILE A 118 -19.43 -3.08 -0.72
N ARG A 119 -19.01 -3.08 -1.99
CA ARG A 119 -18.05 -2.10 -2.49
C ARG A 119 -18.57 -0.67 -2.42
N GLU A 120 -19.84 -0.43 -2.78
CA GLU A 120 -20.45 0.90 -2.63
C GLU A 120 -20.42 1.35 -1.17
N ALA A 121 -20.75 0.45 -0.24
CA ALA A 121 -20.73 0.76 1.18
C ALA A 121 -19.32 1.09 1.70
N ILE A 122 -18.28 0.42 1.18
CA ILE A 122 -16.87 0.66 1.47
C ILE A 122 -16.44 2.03 0.91
N ILE A 123 -16.63 2.28 -0.39
CA ILE A 123 -16.21 3.52 -1.06
C ILE A 123 -16.81 4.74 -0.34
N ARG A 124 -18.11 4.71 -0.05
CA ARG A 124 -18.79 5.86 0.61
C ARG A 124 -18.36 6.12 2.05
N ARG A 125 -17.56 5.24 2.65
CA ARG A 125 -17.02 5.38 4.01
C ARG A 125 -15.50 5.43 4.04
N SER A 126 -14.84 5.36 2.89
CA SER A 126 -13.39 5.34 2.81
C SER A 126 -12.84 6.75 2.59
N PRO A 127 -11.95 7.25 3.47
CA PRO A 127 -11.14 8.42 3.18
C PRO A 127 -9.85 8.06 2.42
N ILE A 128 -9.54 6.77 2.24
CA ILE A 128 -8.35 6.28 1.53
C ILE A 128 -8.72 5.67 0.18
N PRO A 129 -7.79 5.61 -0.80
CA PRO A 129 -8.09 5.02 -2.10
C PRO A 129 -8.55 3.57 -1.99
N ILE A 130 -9.57 3.21 -2.78
CA ILE A 130 -10.10 1.85 -2.89
C ILE A 130 -9.71 1.23 -4.22
N GLY A 131 -9.01 0.10 -4.14
CA GLY A 131 -8.68 -0.73 -5.29
C GLY A 131 -9.55 -1.98 -5.42
N THR A 132 -9.57 -2.58 -6.61
CA THR A 132 -10.26 -3.84 -6.88
C THR A 132 -9.49 -4.70 -7.88
N VAL A 133 -9.94 -5.95 -8.05
CA VAL A 133 -9.52 -6.81 -9.17
C VAL A 133 -10.80 -7.16 -9.98
N PRO A 134 -11.14 -6.41 -11.06
CA PRO A 134 -12.43 -6.50 -11.73
C PRO A 134 -12.85 -7.91 -12.20
N ILE A 135 -11.89 -8.76 -12.58
CA ILE A 135 -12.14 -10.14 -13.00
C ILE A 135 -12.90 -10.97 -11.95
N TYR A 136 -12.74 -10.66 -10.65
CA TYR A 136 -13.40 -11.43 -9.59
C TYR A 136 -14.91 -11.27 -9.62
N GLU A 137 -15.40 -10.05 -9.82
CA GLU A 137 -16.82 -9.79 -9.99
C GLU A 137 -17.33 -10.26 -11.34
N ALA A 138 -16.55 -10.07 -12.42
CA ALA A 138 -16.96 -10.52 -13.75
C ALA A 138 -17.21 -12.03 -13.77
N ILE A 139 -16.35 -12.81 -13.14
CA ILE A 139 -16.53 -14.26 -12.99
C ILE A 139 -17.70 -14.60 -12.08
N GLN A 140 -17.91 -13.86 -10.99
CA GLN A 140 -19.07 -14.06 -10.14
C GLN A 140 -20.40 -13.81 -10.90
N ASN A 141 -20.40 -12.89 -11.87
CA ASN A 141 -21.56 -12.59 -12.70
C ASN A 141 -21.83 -13.69 -13.75
N VAL A 142 -20.79 -14.23 -14.40
CA VAL A 142 -20.95 -15.28 -15.42
C VAL A 142 -21.03 -16.70 -14.85
N GLY A 143 -20.55 -16.92 -13.62
CA GLY A 143 -20.56 -18.20 -12.92
C GLY A 143 -19.39 -19.13 -13.30
N ASP A 144 -19.15 -19.33 -14.60
CA ASP A 144 -18.01 -20.09 -15.10
C ASP A 144 -16.96 -19.15 -15.72
N PRO A 145 -15.69 -19.16 -15.26
CA PRO A 145 -14.61 -18.40 -15.89
C PRO A 145 -14.48 -18.62 -17.40
N LEU A 146 -14.89 -19.79 -17.92
CA LEU A 146 -14.84 -20.12 -19.34
C LEU A 146 -15.94 -19.45 -20.17
N ASP A 147 -17.02 -18.97 -19.55
CA ASP A 147 -18.10 -18.26 -20.26
C ASP A 147 -17.86 -16.75 -20.35
N LEU A 148 -16.78 -16.27 -19.73
CA LEU A 148 -16.42 -14.85 -19.69
C LEU A 148 -16.15 -14.30 -21.10
N SER A 149 -16.81 -13.21 -21.48
CA SER A 149 -16.47 -12.45 -22.68
C SER A 149 -15.60 -11.22 -22.36
N PRO A 150 -14.88 -10.65 -23.34
CA PRO A 150 -14.21 -9.36 -23.16
C PRO A 150 -15.16 -8.24 -22.72
N GLU A 151 -16.41 -8.24 -23.22
CA GLU A 151 -17.40 -7.22 -22.85
C GLU A 151 -17.81 -7.34 -21.38
N ASP A 152 -17.99 -8.56 -20.85
CA ASP A 152 -18.31 -8.76 -19.43
C ASP A 152 -17.24 -8.14 -18.51
N LEU A 153 -15.96 -8.27 -18.90
CA LEU A 153 -14.85 -7.63 -18.19
C LEU A 153 -14.92 -6.10 -18.27
N LEU A 154 -15.10 -5.55 -19.47
CA LEU A 154 -15.16 -4.11 -19.69
C LEU A 154 -16.38 -3.48 -19.00
N ASP A 155 -17.53 -4.17 -18.97
CA ASP A 155 -18.74 -3.74 -18.29
C ASP A 155 -18.54 -3.65 -16.78
N VAL A 156 -17.91 -4.66 -16.16
CA VAL A 156 -17.56 -4.62 -14.74
C VAL A 156 -16.56 -3.50 -14.44
N ILE A 157 -15.52 -3.34 -15.27
CA ILE A 157 -14.54 -2.26 -15.13
C ILE A 157 -15.24 -0.88 -15.18
N ARG A 158 -16.16 -0.69 -16.13
CA ARG A 158 -16.93 0.55 -16.26
C ARG A 158 -17.84 0.80 -15.06
N SER A 159 -18.56 -0.22 -14.61
CA SER A 159 -19.42 -0.18 -13.43
C SER A 159 -18.64 0.22 -12.18
N GLN A 160 -17.50 -0.41 -11.94
CA GLN A 160 -16.63 -0.12 -10.80
C GLN A 160 -16.04 1.30 -10.86
N ALA A 161 -15.67 1.78 -12.05
CA ALA A 161 -15.21 3.14 -12.24
C ALA A 161 -16.31 4.16 -11.92
N GLU A 162 -17.57 3.86 -12.24
CA GLU A 162 -18.73 4.70 -11.91
C GLU A 162 -19.05 4.76 -10.42
N GLN A 163 -18.79 3.68 -9.68
CA GLN A 163 -18.91 3.65 -8.23
C GLN A 163 -17.84 4.50 -7.52
N GLY A 164 -16.65 4.65 -8.12
CA GLY A 164 -15.54 5.40 -7.52
C GLY A 164 -14.36 4.55 -7.09
N VAL A 165 -14.14 3.38 -7.70
CA VAL A 165 -12.88 2.65 -7.51
C VAL A 165 -11.72 3.49 -8.05
N ASP A 166 -10.67 3.71 -7.24
CA ASP A 166 -9.56 4.61 -7.57
C ASP A 166 -8.47 3.95 -8.41
N TYR A 167 -8.28 2.64 -8.23
CA TYR A 167 -7.36 1.86 -9.06
C TYR A 167 -7.82 0.42 -9.26
N MET A 168 -7.41 -0.18 -10.37
CA MET A 168 -7.82 -1.54 -10.72
C MET A 168 -6.62 -2.39 -11.06
N THR A 169 -6.54 -3.55 -10.41
CA THR A 169 -5.61 -4.62 -10.77
C THR A 169 -6.12 -5.34 -12.01
N VAL A 170 -5.38 -5.21 -13.11
CA VAL A 170 -5.70 -5.84 -14.39
C VAL A 170 -4.55 -6.75 -14.82
N HIS A 171 -4.86 -8.02 -15.07
CA HIS A 171 -3.88 -9.04 -15.45
C HIS A 171 -3.69 -9.09 -16.96
N CYS A 172 -3.31 -7.97 -17.57
CA CYS A 172 -3.15 -7.84 -19.02
C CYS A 172 -1.73 -8.17 -19.53
N GLY A 173 -0.78 -8.47 -18.65
CA GLY A 173 0.60 -8.83 -19.02
C GLY A 173 0.82 -10.31 -19.33
N ILE A 174 -0.13 -11.19 -18.97
CA ILE A 174 -0.03 -12.62 -19.24
C ILE A 174 -0.39 -12.85 -20.71
N LEU A 175 0.61 -13.18 -21.52
CA LEU A 175 0.42 -13.59 -22.91
C LEU A 175 0.31 -15.11 -23.03
N ARG A 176 -0.37 -15.59 -24.08
CA ARG A 176 -0.62 -17.03 -24.28
C ARG A 176 0.67 -17.83 -24.38
N GLU A 177 1.71 -17.24 -24.94
CA GLU A 177 3.03 -17.86 -25.08
C GLU A 177 3.79 -18.02 -23.74
N PHE A 178 3.39 -17.30 -22.68
CA PHE A 178 4.03 -17.40 -21.37
C PHE A 178 3.48 -18.55 -20.51
N ILE A 179 2.25 -19.02 -20.77
CA ILE A 179 1.62 -20.10 -20.00
C ILE A 179 2.49 -21.37 -19.95
N PRO A 180 3.13 -21.83 -21.05
CA PRO A 180 4.03 -22.98 -21.00
C PRO A 180 5.26 -22.79 -20.10
N LEU A 181 5.71 -21.55 -19.87
CA LEU A 181 6.89 -21.27 -19.03
C LEU A 181 6.64 -21.66 -17.56
N THR A 182 5.39 -21.62 -17.10
CA THR A 182 5.04 -21.96 -15.71
C THR A 182 4.94 -23.46 -15.46
N THR A 183 5.07 -24.31 -16.48
CA THR A 183 4.90 -25.77 -16.36
C THR A 183 5.97 -26.45 -15.49
N LYS A 184 7.13 -25.80 -15.33
CA LYS A 184 8.25 -26.31 -14.52
C LYS A 184 8.30 -25.74 -13.10
N ARG A 185 7.39 -24.80 -12.77
CA ARG A 185 7.31 -24.22 -11.43
C ARG A 185 6.84 -25.23 -10.40
N ILE A 186 7.29 -25.09 -9.16
CA ILE A 186 6.82 -25.89 -8.03
C ILE A 186 5.36 -25.51 -7.70
N THR A 187 5.04 -24.22 -7.71
CA THR A 187 3.71 -23.71 -7.33
C THR A 187 2.87 -23.18 -8.48
N GLY A 188 3.37 -23.27 -9.72
CA GLY A 188 2.61 -22.89 -10.92
C GLY A 188 2.24 -21.40 -10.95
N ILE A 189 0.94 -21.13 -11.18
CA ILE A 189 0.36 -19.78 -11.20
C ILE A 189 -0.43 -19.58 -9.90
N VAL A 190 0.07 -18.75 -9.00
CA VAL A 190 -0.57 -18.47 -7.70
C VAL A 190 -1.40 -17.19 -7.67
N SER A 191 -1.30 -16.35 -8.71
CA SER A 191 -2.24 -15.25 -8.88
C SER A 191 -3.61 -15.80 -9.20
N ARG A 192 -4.63 -15.49 -8.38
CA ARG A 192 -6.01 -15.88 -8.68
C ARG A 192 -6.46 -15.32 -10.03
N GLY A 193 -6.34 -14.01 -10.24
CA GLY A 193 -6.71 -13.37 -11.51
C GLY A 193 -5.88 -13.89 -12.69
N GLY A 194 -4.59 -14.15 -12.47
CA GLY A 194 -3.73 -14.72 -13.52
C GLY A 194 -4.07 -16.16 -13.89
N ALA A 195 -4.39 -17.01 -12.91
CA ALA A 195 -4.80 -18.39 -13.14
C ALA A 195 -6.13 -18.46 -13.92
N LEU A 196 -7.09 -17.59 -13.57
CA LEU A 196 -8.38 -17.49 -14.27
C LEU A 196 -8.21 -17.04 -15.73
N MET A 197 -7.34 -16.06 -15.98
CA MET A 197 -6.99 -15.65 -17.34
C MET A 197 -6.26 -16.75 -18.12
N ALA A 198 -5.28 -17.42 -17.52
CA ALA A 198 -4.58 -18.52 -18.16
C ALA A 198 -5.54 -19.68 -18.53
N GLN A 199 -6.49 -20.01 -17.65
CA GLN A 199 -7.54 -20.99 -17.91
C GLN A 199 -8.41 -20.58 -19.11
N TRP A 200 -8.89 -19.34 -19.12
CA TRP A 200 -9.70 -18.80 -20.22
C TRP A 200 -8.97 -18.83 -21.56
N MET A 201 -7.71 -18.36 -21.58
CA MET A 201 -6.86 -18.31 -22.79
C MET A 201 -6.57 -19.70 -23.33
N ASN A 202 -6.30 -20.67 -22.45
CA ASN A 202 -6.04 -22.05 -22.84
C ASN A 202 -7.31 -22.74 -23.37
N HIS A 203 -8.49 -22.45 -22.83
CA HIS A 203 -9.75 -23.01 -23.32
C HIS A 203 -10.09 -22.47 -24.73
N HIS A 204 -10.11 -21.15 -24.88
CA HIS A 204 -10.51 -20.50 -26.13
C HIS A 204 -9.43 -20.51 -27.22
N LYS A 205 -8.18 -20.83 -26.86
CA LYS A 205 -7.01 -20.69 -27.74
C LYS A 205 -6.87 -19.26 -28.28
N ARG A 206 -7.25 -18.27 -27.48
CA ARG A 206 -7.18 -16.84 -27.81
C ARG A 206 -6.17 -16.14 -26.90
N GLU A 207 -5.72 -14.97 -27.33
CA GLU A 207 -4.89 -14.10 -26.50
C GLU A 207 -5.73 -13.46 -25.39
N ASN A 208 -5.05 -13.00 -24.34
CA ASN A 208 -5.63 -12.31 -23.20
C ASN A 208 -6.61 -11.19 -23.63
N PRO A 209 -7.87 -11.21 -23.14
CA PRO A 209 -8.88 -10.26 -23.56
C PRO A 209 -8.53 -8.82 -23.15
N LEU A 210 -7.96 -8.62 -21.95
CA LEU A 210 -7.54 -7.29 -21.47
C LEU A 210 -6.30 -6.77 -22.20
N TYR A 211 -5.45 -7.65 -22.71
CA TYR A 211 -4.33 -7.25 -23.57
C TYR A 211 -4.81 -6.77 -24.95
N THR A 212 -5.77 -7.51 -25.53
CA THR A 212 -6.30 -7.23 -26.87
C THR A 212 -7.26 -6.05 -26.92
N HIS A 213 -8.00 -5.78 -25.83
CA HIS A 213 -8.94 -4.67 -25.68
C HIS A 213 -8.38 -3.59 -24.73
N PHE A 214 -7.05 -3.46 -24.69
CA PHE A 214 -6.38 -2.55 -23.77
C PHE A 214 -6.75 -1.08 -24.03
N ASP A 215 -6.99 -0.70 -25.29
CA ASP A 215 -7.32 0.68 -25.63
C ASP A 215 -8.72 1.06 -25.09
N GLU A 216 -9.71 0.17 -25.18
CA GLU A 216 -11.04 0.37 -24.55
C GLU A 216 -10.95 0.45 -23.02
N LEU A 217 -10.07 -0.34 -22.39
CA LEU A 217 -9.77 -0.21 -20.96
C LEU A 217 -9.23 1.19 -20.63
N LEU A 218 -8.28 1.70 -21.42
CA LEU A 218 -7.71 3.03 -21.21
C LEU A 218 -8.75 4.15 -21.36
N GLU A 219 -9.70 4.02 -22.29
CA GLU A 219 -10.80 4.99 -22.44
C GLU A 219 -11.65 5.09 -21.18
N ILE A 220 -11.97 3.95 -20.54
CA ILE A 220 -12.70 3.92 -19.27
C ILE A 220 -11.89 4.58 -18.17
N CYS A 221 -10.62 4.18 -17.99
CA CYS A 221 -9.76 4.74 -16.95
C CYS A 221 -9.55 6.25 -17.10
N ARG A 222 -9.33 6.73 -18.33
CA ARG A 222 -9.13 8.15 -18.66
C ARG A 222 -10.36 9.01 -18.37
N LYS A 223 -11.57 8.44 -18.50
CA LYS A 223 -12.84 9.14 -18.24
C LYS A 223 -13.07 9.44 -16.76
N TYR A 224 -12.61 8.55 -15.87
CA TYR A 224 -12.90 8.62 -14.44
C TYR A 224 -11.68 8.94 -13.56
N ASP A 225 -10.48 8.95 -14.13
CA ASP A 225 -9.20 8.99 -13.39
C ASP A 225 -8.97 7.75 -12.51
N VAL A 226 -9.28 6.58 -13.06
CA VAL A 226 -8.90 5.30 -12.46
C VAL A 226 -7.44 5.02 -12.82
N SER A 227 -6.61 4.79 -11.82
CA SER A 227 -5.22 4.33 -12.04
C SER A 227 -5.19 2.84 -12.38
N LEU A 228 -4.33 2.43 -13.30
CA LEU A 228 -4.09 1.03 -13.57
C LEU A 228 -3.02 0.49 -12.63
N SER A 229 -3.36 -0.58 -11.92
CA SER A 229 -2.40 -1.47 -11.26
C SER A 229 -2.16 -2.65 -12.20
N LEU A 230 -1.06 -2.64 -12.94
CA LEU A 230 -0.79 -3.70 -13.91
C LEU A 230 -0.34 -4.95 -13.16
N GLY A 231 -1.22 -5.95 -13.09
CA GLY A 231 -1.12 -7.11 -12.21
C GLY A 231 -0.02 -8.09 -12.61
N ASP A 232 0.59 -8.72 -11.61
CA ASP A 232 1.65 -9.72 -11.72
C ASP A 232 1.08 -11.14 -11.75
N GLY A 233 0.34 -11.46 -12.81
CA GLY A 233 -0.33 -12.72 -13.00
C GLY A 233 0.57 -13.96 -12.91
N LEU A 234 1.84 -13.82 -13.26
CA LEU A 234 2.86 -14.85 -13.24
C LEU A 234 3.87 -14.62 -12.10
N ARG A 235 3.50 -13.96 -11.00
CA ARG A 235 4.38 -13.87 -9.82
C ARG A 235 4.75 -15.24 -9.24
N PRO A 236 5.92 -15.37 -8.59
CA PRO A 236 6.32 -16.59 -7.90
C PRO A 236 5.53 -16.82 -6.62
N GLY A 237 5.09 -18.07 -6.40
CA GLY A 237 4.39 -18.53 -5.21
C GLY A 237 5.22 -19.36 -4.23
N CYS A 238 6.49 -19.56 -4.56
CA CYS A 238 7.50 -20.09 -3.65
C CYS A 238 8.88 -19.58 -4.07
N LEU A 239 9.85 -19.73 -3.18
CA LEU A 239 11.22 -19.26 -3.40
C LEU A 239 11.89 -19.88 -4.64
N ALA A 240 11.55 -21.13 -4.97
CA ALA A 240 12.14 -21.85 -6.10
C ALA A 240 11.68 -21.31 -7.46
N ASP A 241 10.51 -20.67 -7.50
CA ASP A 241 9.93 -20.10 -8.72
C ASP A 241 10.34 -18.63 -8.92
N ALA A 242 11.05 -18.04 -7.95
CA ALA A 242 11.42 -16.63 -7.93
C ALA A 242 12.40 -16.27 -9.05
N SER A 243 12.18 -15.11 -9.65
CA SER A 243 13.04 -14.53 -10.70
C SER A 243 13.17 -15.42 -11.94
N ASP A 244 12.15 -16.24 -12.23
CA ASP A 244 12.14 -17.13 -13.39
C ASP A 244 11.78 -16.40 -14.70
N GLU A 245 11.81 -17.15 -15.80
CA GLU A 245 11.52 -16.63 -17.13
C GLU A 245 10.07 -16.13 -17.26
N ALA A 246 9.10 -16.82 -16.66
CA ALA A 246 7.69 -16.45 -16.75
C ALA A 246 7.41 -15.09 -16.06
N GLN A 247 7.99 -14.89 -14.87
CA GLN A 247 7.85 -13.65 -14.11
C GLN A 247 8.40 -12.45 -14.91
N PHE A 248 9.62 -12.58 -15.44
CA PHE A 248 10.25 -11.47 -16.16
C PHE A 248 9.69 -11.25 -17.57
N ALA A 249 9.16 -12.29 -18.21
CA ALA A 249 8.44 -12.16 -19.47
C ALA A 249 7.19 -11.29 -19.30
N GLU A 250 6.38 -11.55 -18.27
CA GLU A 250 5.23 -10.69 -17.95
C GLU A 250 5.67 -9.26 -17.60
N LEU A 251 6.67 -9.08 -16.72
CA LEU A 251 7.15 -7.76 -16.31
C LEU A 251 7.54 -6.87 -17.51
N LYS A 252 8.17 -7.46 -18.52
CA LYS A 252 8.52 -6.75 -19.76
C LYS A 252 7.26 -6.25 -20.50
N VAL A 253 6.23 -7.08 -20.62
CA VAL A 253 4.95 -6.69 -21.22
C VAL A 253 4.26 -5.60 -20.40
N LEU A 254 4.32 -5.66 -19.06
CA LEU A 254 3.77 -4.59 -18.22
C LEU A 254 4.46 -3.24 -18.50
N GLY A 255 5.77 -3.24 -18.75
CA GLY A 255 6.51 -2.04 -19.18
C GLY A 255 6.05 -1.48 -20.54
N GLU A 256 5.77 -2.36 -21.50
CA GLU A 256 5.21 -1.96 -22.80
C GLU A 256 3.80 -1.37 -22.67
N LEU A 257 2.94 -2.01 -21.88
CA LEU A 257 1.58 -1.53 -21.58
C LEU A 257 1.58 -0.22 -20.78
N THR A 258 2.58 -0.01 -19.92
CA THR A 258 2.77 1.25 -19.19
C THR A 258 2.94 2.42 -20.15
N LYS A 259 3.78 2.29 -21.18
CA LYS A 259 3.95 3.34 -22.20
C LYS A 259 2.66 3.64 -22.94
N ARG A 260 1.92 2.59 -23.35
CA ARG A 260 0.61 2.76 -24.01
C ARG A 260 -0.39 3.49 -23.13
N ALA A 261 -0.48 3.12 -21.85
CA ALA A 261 -1.33 3.80 -20.88
C ALA A 261 -0.92 5.25 -20.68
N TRP A 262 0.38 5.52 -20.60
CA TRP A 262 0.92 6.87 -20.51
C TRP A 262 0.63 7.70 -21.76
N GLU A 263 0.68 7.15 -22.97
CA GLU A 263 0.25 7.87 -24.19
C GLU A 263 -1.22 8.32 -24.10
N ALA A 264 -2.06 7.55 -23.39
CA ALA A 264 -3.44 7.88 -23.08
C ALA A 264 -3.62 8.68 -21.77
N ASP A 265 -2.57 9.31 -21.23
CA ASP A 265 -2.53 9.99 -19.91
C ASP A 265 -3.18 9.20 -18.76
N VAL A 266 -3.17 7.87 -18.80
CA VAL A 266 -3.67 7.03 -17.71
C VAL A 266 -2.54 6.77 -16.72
N GLN A 267 -2.83 6.96 -15.44
CA GLN A 267 -1.89 6.74 -14.35
C GLN A 267 -1.64 5.24 -14.17
N VAL A 268 -0.39 4.83 -13.93
CA VAL A 268 0.01 3.42 -13.85
C VAL A 268 0.92 3.17 -12.65
N MET A 269 0.67 2.07 -11.95
CA MET A 269 1.65 1.38 -11.12
C MET A 269 1.78 -0.09 -11.56
N ILE A 270 2.90 -0.71 -11.24
CA ILE A 270 3.22 -2.10 -11.61
C ILE A 270 3.12 -2.98 -10.36
N GLU A 271 2.41 -4.10 -10.44
CA GLU A 271 2.45 -5.11 -9.39
C GLU A 271 3.70 -5.99 -9.50
N GLY A 272 4.18 -6.48 -8.37
CA GLY A 272 5.42 -7.21 -8.25
C GLY A 272 5.39 -8.32 -7.21
N PRO A 273 6.45 -9.17 -7.23
CA PRO A 273 6.40 -10.56 -6.80
C PRO A 273 6.00 -10.79 -5.35
N GLY A 274 5.53 -12.04 -5.14
CA GLY A 274 5.09 -12.60 -3.87
C GLY A 274 6.20 -13.28 -3.08
N HIS A 275 6.76 -14.40 -3.55
CA HIS A 275 7.78 -15.17 -2.82
C HIS A 275 9.15 -15.01 -3.47
N VAL A 276 10.11 -14.40 -2.76
CA VAL A 276 11.43 -14.07 -3.33
C VAL A 276 12.51 -14.23 -2.25
N PRO A 277 13.58 -15.03 -2.50
CA PRO A 277 14.74 -15.08 -1.62
C PRO A 277 15.32 -13.68 -1.38
N PHE A 278 15.73 -13.38 -0.15
CA PHE A 278 16.13 -12.03 0.27
C PHE A 278 17.18 -11.39 -0.66
N ASP A 279 18.16 -12.16 -1.12
CA ASP A 279 19.25 -11.72 -1.99
C ASP A 279 18.80 -11.27 -3.39
N GLN A 280 17.60 -11.66 -3.83
CA GLN A 280 17.08 -11.33 -5.16
C GLN A 280 16.13 -10.14 -5.17
N ILE A 281 15.74 -9.60 -4.00
CA ILE A 281 14.70 -8.57 -3.90
C ILE A 281 15.15 -7.26 -4.57
N ALA A 282 16.34 -6.76 -4.23
CA ALA A 282 16.84 -5.50 -4.79
C ALA A 282 16.94 -5.56 -6.32
N MET A 283 17.40 -6.71 -6.85
CA MET A 283 17.48 -6.95 -8.30
C MET A 283 16.10 -6.93 -8.97
N ASN A 284 15.06 -7.47 -8.33
CA ASN A 284 13.68 -7.42 -8.86
C ASN A 284 13.18 -5.97 -8.97
N VAL A 285 13.44 -5.14 -7.94
CA VAL A 285 13.07 -3.72 -7.96
C VAL A 285 13.84 -2.96 -9.04
N GLU A 286 15.15 -3.18 -9.16
CA GLU A 286 15.98 -2.57 -10.21
C GLU A 286 15.50 -2.95 -11.62
N LYS A 287 15.20 -4.24 -11.84
CA LYS A 287 14.64 -4.71 -13.12
C LYS A 287 13.32 -4.02 -13.46
N GLN A 288 12.43 -3.87 -12.49
CA GLN A 288 11.17 -3.16 -12.71
C GLN A 288 11.42 -1.69 -13.07
N GLN A 289 12.33 -1.01 -12.38
CA GLN A 289 12.65 0.40 -12.69
C GLN A 289 13.16 0.56 -14.13
N VAL A 290 14.01 -0.38 -14.60
CA VAL A 290 14.53 -0.37 -15.98
C VAL A 290 13.45 -0.71 -17.01
N LEU A 291 12.73 -1.82 -16.80
CA LEU A 291 11.78 -2.35 -17.79
C LEU A 291 10.48 -1.55 -17.85
N CYS A 292 10.05 -0.99 -16.72
CA CYS A 292 8.79 -0.26 -16.58
C CYS A 292 8.98 1.24 -16.38
N HIS A 293 10.15 1.77 -16.76
CA HIS A 293 10.40 3.21 -16.88
C HIS A 293 10.21 3.97 -15.56
N GLU A 294 10.62 3.35 -14.45
CA GLU A 294 10.49 3.87 -13.09
C GLU A 294 9.04 4.11 -12.61
N ALA A 295 8.04 3.54 -13.29
CA ALA A 295 6.65 3.56 -12.80
C ALA A 295 6.59 3.04 -11.34
N PRO A 296 5.70 3.56 -10.48
CA PRO A 296 5.59 3.10 -9.10
C PRO A 296 5.43 1.59 -9.00
N PHE A 297 6.20 0.96 -8.10
CA PHE A 297 6.19 -0.48 -7.92
C PHE A 297 5.40 -0.85 -6.66
N TYR A 298 4.48 -1.80 -6.82
CA TYR A 298 3.54 -2.28 -5.82
C TYR A 298 3.78 -3.77 -5.56
N VAL A 299 4.38 -4.14 -4.43
CA VAL A 299 4.81 -5.54 -4.18
C VAL A 299 3.96 -6.22 -3.12
N LEU A 300 3.71 -7.53 -3.27
CA LEU A 300 3.05 -8.36 -2.25
C LEU A 300 4.09 -9.00 -1.34
N GLY A 301 4.43 -8.34 -0.23
CA GLY A 301 5.63 -8.69 0.55
C GLY A 301 6.89 -8.09 -0.07
N PRO A 302 7.84 -8.90 -0.59
CA PRO A 302 7.77 -10.35 -0.78
C PRO A 302 8.09 -11.21 0.46
N LEU A 303 7.55 -12.43 0.52
CA LEU A 303 7.90 -13.46 1.50
C LEU A 303 9.33 -13.97 1.21
N VAL A 304 10.19 -13.89 2.23
CA VAL A 304 11.61 -14.31 2.11
C VAL A 304 11.86 -15.77 2.42
N THR A 305 10.85 -16.49 2.90
CA THR A 305 10.91 -17.92 3.21
C THR A 305 9.50 -18.52 3.26
N ASP A 306 9.38 -19.78 2.83
CA ASP A 306 8.10 -20.50 2.68
C ASP A 306 7.74 -21.37 3.91
N ILE A 307 8.60 -21.39 4.95
CA ILE A 307 8.53 -22.40 6.01
C ILE A 307 7.77 -21.96 7.27
N ALA A 308 7.15 -20.78 7.27
CA ALA A 308 6.51 -20.21 8.46
C ALA A 308 5.06 -19.76 8.26
N PRO A 309 4.17 -20.60 7.68
CA PRO A 309 2.74 -20.28 7.59
C PRO A 309 2.18 -20.02 8.99
N GLY A 310 1.32 -19.00 9.13
CA GLY A 310 0.91 -18.44 10.43
C GLY A 310 1.73 -17.21 10.84
N TYR A 311 2.89 -17.00 10.23
CA TYR A 311 3.80 -15.89 10.49
C TYR A 311 4.23 -15.17 9.22
N ASP A 312 3.45 -15.29 8.14
CA ASP A 312 3.83 -14.74 6.83
C ASP A 312 3.83 -13.21 6.81
N HIS A 313 3.06 -12.55 7.68
CA HIS A 313 3.23 -11.12 7.96
C HIS A 313 4.66 -10.74 8.41
N ILE A 314 5.39 -11.64 9.08
CA ILE A 314 6.79 -11.44 9.49
C ILE A 314 7.75 -11.78 8.35
N THR A 315 7.58 -12.94 7.71
CA THR A 315 8.44 -13.37 6.60
C THR A 315 8.41 -12.35 5.46
N SER A 316 7.23 -11.79 5.19
CA SER A 316 7.03 -10.79 4.17
C SER A 316 7.44 -9.38 4.60
N ALA A 317 7.30 -8.97 5.87
CA ALA A 317 7.76 -7.66 6.31
C ALA A 317 9.27 -7.46 6.12
N ILE A 318 10.06 -8.54 6.26
CA ILE A 318 11.50 -8.54 5.97
C ILE A 318 11.74 -8.19 4.50
N GLY A 319 11.06 -8.87 3.59
CA GLY A 319 11.21 -8.62 2.16
C GLY A 319 10.62 -7.29 1.72
N ALA A 320 9.48 -6.90 2.28
CA ALA A 320 8.84 -5.61 2.04
C ALA A 320 9.74 -4.44 2.45
N THR A 321 10.46 -4.56 3.56
CA THR A 321 11.46 -3.56 3.97
C THR A 321 12.60 -3.47 2.96
N ALA A 322 13.11 -4.61 2.48
CA ALA A 322 14.16 -4.63 1.46
C ALA A 322 13.68 -4.04 0.12
N ALA A 323 12.47 -4.39 -0.31
CA ALA A 323 11.87 -3.87 -1.54
C ALA A 323 11.59 -2.35 -1.44
N GLY A 324 10.99 -1.90 -0.34
CA GLY A 324 10.73 -0.48 -0.07
C GLY A 324 12.02 0.35 -0.02
N THR A 325 13.07 -0.19 0.60
CA THR A 325 14.41 0.42 0.62
C THR A 325 15.00 0.54 -0.79
N ALA A 326 14.85 -0.50 -1.62
CA ALA A 326 15.33 -0.50 -3.00
C ALA A 326 14.49 0.40 -3.94
N GLY A 327 13.30 0.82 -3.53
CA GLY A 327 12.50 1.81 -4.26
C GLY A 327 11.04 1.41 -4.56
N ALA A 328 10.54 0.29 -4.02
CA ALA A 328 9.11 0.01 -4.07
C ALA A 328 8.30 1.11 -3.38
N ALA A 329 7.20 1.52 -4.00
CA ALA A 329 6.42 2.68 -3.60
C ALA A 329 5.19 2.32 -2.75
N LEU A 330 4.60 1.14 -3.01
CA LEU A 330 3.46 0.60 -2.28
C LEU A 330 3.75 -0.85 -1.86
N LEU A 331 3.45 -1.20 -0.63
CA LEU A 331 3.65 -2.53 -0.07
C LEU A 331 2.28 -3.15 0.25
N CYS A 332 1.87 -4.18 -0.49
CA CYS A 332 0.67 -4.93 -0.16
C CYS A 332 0.96 -5.77 1.06
N TYR A 333 0.16 -5.59 2.09
CA TYR A 333 0.36 -6.33 3.31
C TYR A 333 0.17 -7.84 3.11
N VAL A 334 0.67 -8.60 4.06
CA VAL A 334 0.40 -10.03 4.19
C VAL A 334 -0.01 -10.23 5.63
N THR A 335 -1.08 -10.98 5.84
CA THR A 335 -1.62 -11.22 7.19
C THR A 335 -1.01 -12.48 7.80
N PRO A 336 -1.14 -12.71 9.12
CA PRO A 336 -0.78 -13.99 9.72
C PRO A 336 -1.49 -15.19 9.09
N LYS A 337 -2.70 -15.00 8.54
CA LYS A 337 -3.51 -16.05 7.91
C LYS A 337 -3.22 -16.29 6.43
N GLU A 338 -2.23 -15.63 5.84
CA GLU A 338 -1.80 -15.97 4.49
C GLU A 338 -1.51 -17.47 4.38
N HIS A 339 -1.90 -18.08 3.26
CA HIS A 339 -1.86 -19.53 3.03
C HIS A 339 -2.72 -20.41 3.95
N LEU A 340 -3.50 -19.83 4.86
CA LEU A 340 -4.27 -20.58 5.87
C LEU A 340 -5.77 -20.27 5.85
N GLY A 341 -6.17 -19.03 5.58
CA GLY A 341 -7.59 -18.67 5.58
C GLY A 341 -7.86 -17.18 5.46
N LEU A 342 -9.11 -16.79 5.71
CA LEU A 342 -9.53 -15.38 5.64
C LEU A 342 -9.15 -14.63 6.92
N PRO A 343 -8.53 -13.44 6.79
CA PRO A 343 -8.15 -12.63 7.93
C PRO A 343 -9.36 -12.10 8.69
N ASP A 344 -9.30 -12.18 10.02
CA ASP A 344 -10.20 -11.46 10.91
C ASP A 344 -9.65 -10.06 11.25
N LEU A 345 -10.33 -9.32 12.13
CA LEU A 345 -9.93 -7.95 12.49
C LEU A 345 -8.53 -7.88 13.12
N GLU A 346 -8.13 -8.89 13.89
CA GLU A 346 -6.82 -8.91 14.54
C GLU A 346 -5.72 -9.27 13.54
N ASP A 347 -6.00 -10.16 12.59
CA ASP A 347 -5.09 -10.45 11.48
C ASP A 347 -4.85 -9.21 10.60
N VAL A 348 -5.93 -8.47 10.29
CA VAL A 348 -5.85 -7.22 9.53
C VAL A 348 -5.00 -6.20 10.29
N ARG A 349 -5.24 -6.02 11.59
CA ARG A 349 -4.41 -5.14 12.45
C ARG A 349 -2.94 -5.57 12.44
N ASN A 350 -2.64 -6.85 12.65
CA ASN A 350 -1.26 -7.38 12.68
C ASN A 350 -0.55 -7.16 11.34
N GLY A 351 -1.23 -7.42 10.21
CA GLY A 351 -0.69 -7.16 8.88
C GLY A 351 -0.37 -5.68 8.67
N ILE A 352 -1.29 -4.78 9.03
CA ILE A 352 -1.11 -3.33 8.88
C ILE A 352 0.10 -2.86 9.70
N ILE A 353 0.18 -3.23 10.98
CA ILE A 353 1.27 -2.81 11.86
C ILE A 353 2.62 -3.32 11.35
N ALA A 354 2.69 -4.60 10.93
CA ALA A 354 3.92 -5.17 10.35
C ALA A 354 4.40 -4.37 9.12
N TYR A 355 3.46 -3.95 8.27
CA TYR A 355 3.79 -3.21 7.05
C TYR A 355 4.03 -1.72 7.27
N LYS A 356 3.39 -1.07 8.25
CA LYS A 356 3.78 0.29 8.66
C LYS A 356 5.19 0.31 9.21
N ILE A 357 5.61 -0.71 9.96
CA ILE A 357 7.00 -0.87 10.38
C ILE A 357 7.91 -1.00 9.16
N ALA A 358 7.58 -1.88 8.20
CA ALA A 358 8.40 -2.09 7.00
C ALA A 358 8.53 -0.82 6.13
N ALA A 359 7.42 -0.11 5.90
CA ALA A 359 7.39 1.15 5.16
C ALA A 359 8.21 2.25 5.87
N HIS A 360 8.02 2.41 7.18
CA HIS A 360 8.77 3.37 7.99
C HIS A 360 10.28 3.07 8.01
N ALA A 361 10.66 1.81 8.20
CA ALA A 361 12.05 1.37 8.16
C ALA A 361 12.68 1.64 6.78
N SER A 362 11.93 1.43 5.70
CA SER A 362 12.35 1.77 4.34
C SER A 362 12.59 3.27 4.17
N ASP A 363 11.71 4.10 4.73
CA ASP A 363 11.83 5.56 4.66
C ASP A 363 13.03 6.09 5.47
N ILE A 364 13.35 5.48 6.62
CA ILE A 364 14.58 5.75 7.36
C ILE A 364 15.81 5.36 6.53
N ALA A 365 15.82 4.15 5.96
CA ALA A 365 16.93 3.63 5.16
C ALA A 365 17.20 4.50 3.91
N ARG A 366 16.14 5.12 3.38
CA ARG A 366 16.20 6.06 2.24
C ARG A 366 16.47 7.50 2.66
N HIS A 367 16.78 7.74 3.93
CA HIS A 367 17.13 9.04 4.49
C HIS A 367 16.09 10.13 4.24
N ARG A 368 14.81 9.79 4.32
CA ARG A 368 13.76 10.80 4.14
C ARG A 368 13.80 11.86 5.25
N PRO A 369 13.66 13.14 4.90
CA PRO A 369 13.59 14.22 5.88
C PRO A 369 12.49 13.96 6.92
N GLY A 370 12.86 14.03 8.20
CA GLY A 370 11.94 13.86 9.33
C GLY A 370 11.49 12.42 9.61
N ALA A 371 11.91 11.42 8.83
CA ALA A 371 11.49 10.03 9.05
C ALA A 371 11.87 9.52 10.45
N ARG A 372 13.03 9.91 10.99
CA ARG A 372 13.46 9.49 12.33
C ARG A 372 12.90 10.36 13.47
N ASP A 373 12.20 11.46 13.18
CA ASP A 373 11.79 12.40 14.23
C ASP A 373 10.88 11.73 15.27
N ARG A 374 10.00 10.83 14.80
CA ARG A 374 9.16 9.99 15.64
C ARG A 374 9.96 9.00 16.47
N ASP A 375 10.94 8.30 15.87
CA ASP A 375 11.82 7.35 16.56
C ASP A 375 12.62 8.03 17.68
N ASP A 376 13.22 9.18 17.36
CA ASP A 376 14.02 9.97 18.29
C ASP A 376 13.14 10.53 19.42
N SER A 377 11.91 10.95 19.12
CA SER A 377 10.96 11.44 20.14
C SER A 377 10.46 10.32 21.06
N LEU A 378 10.10 9.17 20.50
CA LEU A 378 9.71 7.99 21.27
C LEU A 378 10.86 7.50 22.14
N SER A 379 12.08 7.48 21.61
CA SER A 379 13.29 7.07 22.35
C SER A 379 13.61 8.03 23.50
N LYS A 380 13.42 9.34 23.31
CA LYS A 380 13.53 10.34 24.39
C LYS A 380 12.49 10.09 25.47
N ALA A 381 11.22 9.89 25.11
CA ALA A 381 10.16 9.58 26.07
C ALA A 381 10.47 8.29 26.85
N ARG A 382 10.94 7.24 26.15
CA ARG A 382 11.38 5.98 26.75
C ARG A 382 12.50 6.16 27.76
N TYR A 383 13.54 6.91 27.40
CA TYR A 383 14.68 7.15 28.27
C TYR A 383 14.31 8.02 29.49
N ALA A 384 13.36 8.94 29.33
CA ALA A 384 12.81 9.77 30.40
C ALA A 384 11.70 9.07 31.23
N PHE A 385 11.41 7.80 30.94
CA PHE A 385 10.34 7.03 31.58
C PHE A 385 8.95 7.67 31.49
N ASP A 386 8.72 8.49 30.46
CA ASP A 386 7.40 9.01 30.11
C ASP A 386 6.65 7.94 29.30
N TRP A 387 6.10 6.97 30.04
CA TRP A 387 5.41 5.81 29.46
C TRP A 387 4.22 6.23 28.61
N ASN A 388 3.45 7.24 29.03
CA ASN A 388 2.27 7.68 28.29
C ASN A 388 2.66 8.28 26.94
N THR A 389 3.64 9.19 26.92
CA THR A 389 4.16 9.74 25.65
C THR A 389 4.78 8.64 24.80
N GLN A 390 5.49 7.66 25.38
CA GLN A 390 6.02 6.53 24.64
C GLN A 390 4.91 5.70 23.96
N PHE A 391 3.80 5.44 24.66
CA PHE A 391 2.66 4.71 24.09
C PHE A 391 1.99 5.51 22.97
N GLU A 392 1.70 6.79 23.21
CA GLU A 392 1.07 7.69 22.24
C GLU A 392 1.88 7.82 20.95
N LEU A 393 3.20 7.87 21.06
CA LEU A 393 4.10 7.94 19.91
C LEU A 393 4.27 6.59 19.19
N SER A 394 3.83 5.45 19.75
CA SER A 394 3.97 4.14 19.09
C SER A 394 2.96 3.96 17.94
N LEU A 395 3.23 3.03 17.01
CA LEU A 395 2.31 2.74 15.89
C LEU A 395 0.98 2.14 16.35
N ASP A 396 0.97 1.50 17.52
CA ASP A 396 -0.22 0.91 18.12
C ASP A 396 -0.24 1.20 19.65
N PRO A 397 -0.70 2.40 20.05
CA PRO A 397 -0.72 2.82 21.45
C PRO A 397 -1.50 1.87 22.36
N ASP A 398 -2.61 1.31 21.85
CA ASP A 398 -3.46 0.39 22.61
C ASP A 398 -2.69 -0.90 22.95
N ARG A 399 -1.96 -1.48 21.98
CA ARG A 399 -1.16 -2.69 22.20
C ARG A 399 0.05 -2.41 23.09
N ALA A 400 0.74 -1.30 22.88
CA ALA A 400 1.90 -0.95 23.69
C ALA A 400 1.54 -0.78 25.17
N ARG A 401 0.41 -0.12 25.45
CA ARG A 401 -0.13 0.03 26.80
C ARG A 401 -0.57 -1.30 27.39
N SER A 402 -1.32 -2.11 26.63
CA SER A 402 -1.82 -3.40 27.15
C SER A 402 -0.68 -4.34 27.54
N MET A 403 0.37 -4.44 26.73
CA MET A 403 1.52 -5.31 27.00
C MET A 403 2.32 -4.86 28.23
N HIS A 404 2.43 -3.55 28.48
CA HIS A 404 3.02 -3.05 29.72
C HIS A 404 2.13 -3.43 30.92
N ASP A 405 0.83 -3.21 30.79
CA ASP A 405 -0.14 -3.33 31.88
C ASP A 405 -0.47 -4.78 32.27
N GLU A 406 -0.15 -5.76 31.42
CA GLU A 406 -0.19 -7.18 31.76
C GLU A 406 0.61 -7.51 33.03
N THR A 407 1.68 -6.76 33.31
CA THR A 407 2.54 -6.96 34.48
C THR A 407 2.55 -5.78 35.45
N LEU A 408 2.33 -4.56 34.96
CA LEU A 408 2.37 -3.33 35.75
C LEU A 408 1.10 -2.47 35.51
N PRO A 409 -0.10 -2.95 35.89
CA PRO A 409 -1.38 -2.34 35.50
C PRO A 409 -1.68 -1.00 36.18
N HIS A 410 -1.13 -0.77 37.37
CA HIS A 410 -1.47 0.42 38.15
C HIS A 410 -0.88 1.70 37.54
N GLU A 411 -1.64 2.80 37.56
CA GLU A 411 -1.22 4.11 37.03
C GLU A 411 0.10 4.63 37.61
N VAL A 412 0.42 4.26 38.85
CA VAL A 412 1.70 4.60 39.49
C VAL A 412 2.92 4.09 38.70
N PHE A 413 2.76 3.02 37.92
CA PHE A 413 3.85 2.48 37.10
C PHE A 413 4.07 3.24 35.79
N LYS A 414 3.16 4.15 35.40
CA LYS A 414 3.35 5.00 34.21
C LYS A 414 4.35 6.14 34.44
N THR A 415 4.84 6.28 35.66
CA THR A 415 5.94 7.17 36.04
C THR A 415 7.10 6.40 36.67
N ALA A 416 7.08 5.06 36.63
CA ALA A 416 8.14 4.25 37.20
C ALA A 416 9.38 4.28 36.28
N GLU A 417 10.54 4.46 36.88
CA GLU A 417 11.85 4.46 36.19
C GLU A 417 12.35 3.04 35.85
N PHE A 418 11.41 2.11 35.59
CA PHE A 418 11.68 0.72 35.23
C PHE A 418 10.43 0.06 34.64
N CYS A 419 10.61 -1.10 34.01
CA CYS A 419 9.53 -2.03 33.69
C CYS A 419 9.76 -3.40 34.35
N SER A 420 8.81 -4.32 34.14
CA SER A 420 8.86 -5.68 34.71
C SER A 420 10.03 -6.52 34.21
N MET A 421 10.62 -6.19 33.05
CA MET A 421 11.75 -6.93 32.48
C MET A 421 13.00 -6.89 33.36
N CYS A 422 13.37 -5.71 33.86
CA CYS A 422 14.58 -5.53 34.68
C CYS A 422 14.26 -5.23 36.16
N GLY A 423 13.03 -4.77 36.43
CA GLY A 423 12.64 -4.28 37.74
C GLY A 423 13.41 -3.02 38.16
N PRO A 424 13.15 -2.52 39.37
CA PRO A 424 13.65 -1.22 39.84
C PRO A 424 15.18 -1.16 39.98
N LYS A 425 15.84 -2.29 40.29
CA LYS A 425 17.27 -2.30 40.63
C LYS A 425 18.21 -2.43 39.43
N PHE A 426 17.72 -2.98 38.32
CA PHE A 426 18.57 -3.38 37.19
C PHE A 426 18.16 -2.72 35.88
N CYS A 427 17.28 -1.72 35.92
CA CYS A 427 16.95 -0.95 34.72
C CYS A 427 18.19 -0.19 34.24
N SER A 428 18.66 -0.52 33.04
CA SER A 428 19.86 0.07 32.46
C SER A 428 19.73 1.57 32.21
N MET A 429 18.55 2.05 31.83
CA MET A 429 18.31 3.48 31.59
C MET A 429 18.36 4.29 32.90
N HIS A 430 17.78 3.75 33.98
CA HIS A 430 17.80 4.39 35.30
C HIS A 430 19.22 4.47 35.86
N ILE A 431 19.95 3.35 35.84
CA ILE A 431 21.38 3.31 36.24
C ILE A 431 22.19 4.31 35.41
N ASN A 432 21.94 4.40 34.10
CA ASN A 432 22.65 5.35 33.25
C ASN A 432 22.31 6.81 33.58
N GLU A 433 21.06 7.11 33.92
CA GLU A 433 20.63 8.43 34.33
C GLU A 433 21.31 8.86 35.63
N GLU A 434 21.43 7.96 36.62
CA GLU A 434 22.18 8.19 37.86
C GLU A 434 23.65 8.50 37.58
N LEU A 435 24.32 7.69 36.73
CA LEU A 435 25.71 7.94 36.34
C LEU A 435 25.91 9.30 35.64
N ARG A 436 24.95 9.73 34.82
CA ARG A 436 24.98 11.06 34.19
C ARG A 436 24.85 12.19 35.21
N LYS A 437 23.97 12.03 36.21
CA LYS A 437 23.80 12.97 37.32
C LYS A 437 25.10 13.07 38.14
N GLU A 438 25.76 11.96 38.44
CA GLU A 438 27.04 11.93 39.16
C GLU A 438 28.19 12.59 38.38
N ALA A 439 28.22 12.42 37.05
CA ALA A 439 29.24 13.01 36.18
C ALA A 439 29.08 14.52 35.94
N GLY A 440 28.07 15.17 36.54
CA GLY A 440 27.78 16.59 36.33
C GLY A 440 27.35 16.93 34.90
N ALA A 441 26.94 15.94 34.11
CA ALA A 441 26.34 16.18 32.80
C ALA A 441 24.98 16.85 33.02
N SER A 442 24.75 18.00 32.38
CA SER A 442 23.40 18.57 32.28
C SER A 442 22.48 17.46 31.76
N THR A 443 21.46 17.13 32.55
CA THR A 443 20.40 16.19 32.16
C THR A 443 19.85 16.65 30.82
N LEU A 444 20.24 15.97 29.74
CA LEU A 444 19.65 16.19 28.43
C LEU A 444 18.16 15.88 28.57
N LEU A 445 17.36 16.95 28.58
CA LEU A 445 15.91 16.97 28.44
C LEU A 445 15.15 16.49 29.69
N ASP A 446 14.72 17.42 30.55
CA ASP A 446 13.44 17.24 31.25
C ASP A 446 12.33 17.68 30.26
N PRO A 447 11.60 16.75 29.63
CA PRO A 447 10.53 17.10 28.70
C PRO A 447 9.39 17.92 29.36
N ARG A 448 9.30 17.96 30.70
CA ARG A 448 8.32 18.77 31.44
C ARG A 448 8.72 20.25 31.52
N THR A 449 9.92 20.62 31.09
CA THR A 449 10.45 22.00 31.12
C THR A 449 10.57 22.64 29.72
N ALA A 450 10.18 21.94 28.66
CA ALA A 450 10.14 22.54 27.33
C ALA A 450 9.02 23.61 27.28
N PRO A 451 9.32 24.87 26.92
CA PRO A 451 8.28 25.89 26.79
C PRO A 451 7.29 25.48 25.69
N SER A 452 5.99 25.58 26.00
CA SER A 452 4.90 25.47 25.04
C SER A 452 5.18 26.38 23.84
N ALA A 453 5.53 25.78 22.69
CA ALA A 453 5.63 26.51 21.44
C ALA A 453 4.21 26.83 20.96
N THR A 454 3.67 27.95 21.44
CA THR A 454 2.49 28.55 20.84
C THR A 454 2.94 29.14 19.50
N ILE A 455 2.66 28.44 18.41
CA ILE A 455 2.93 28.91 17.05
C ILE A 455 1.98 30.09 16.80
N THR A 456 2.49 31.31 16.96
CA THR A 456 1.88 32.52 16.42
C THR A 456 2.64 32.88 15.15
N MET A 457 1.97 32.69 14.00
CA MET A 457 2.47 33.17 12.70
C MET A 457 2.34 34.70 12.67
N GLU A 458 3.42 35.42 12.95
CA GLU A 458 3.56 36.80 12.49
C GLU A 458 4.27 36.81 11.13
N VAL A 459 3.52 37.23 10.11
CA VAL A 459 4.00 37.51 8.77
C VAL A 459 4.79 38.82 8.80
N ALA A 460 6.11 38.74 8.67
CA ALA A 460 6.95 39.92 8.49
C ALA A 460 7.27 40.12 7.00
N ASN A 461 6.57 41.09 6.39
CA ASN A 461 7.02 41.79 5.18
C ASN A 461 8.36 42.47 5.45
N ALA A 462 9.33 42.32 4.54
CA ALA A 462 10.36 43.33 4.35
C ALA A 462 10.94 43.24 2.93
N GLU A 463 10.66 44.28 2.15
CA GLU A 463 11.32 44.66 0.91
C GLU A 463 12.82 44.88 1.11
N ARG A 464 13.65 44.37 0.19
CA ARG A 464 14.76 45.11 -0.44
C ARG A 464 15.31 44.37 -1.65
#